data_AF-A0A845WTW2-F1
#
_entry.id   AF-A0A845WTW2-F1
#
_cell.length_a   1.000
_cell.length_b   1.000
_cell.length_c   1.000
_cell.angle_alpha   90.00
_cell.angle_beta   90.00
_cell.angle_gamma   90.00
#
_symmetry.space_group_name_H-M   'P 1'
#
loop_
_entity.id
_entity.type
_entity.pdbx_description
1 polymer ?
#
loop_
_entity_poly.entity_id
_entity_poly.type
_entity_poly.pdbx_seq_one_letter_code
_entity_poly.pdbx_strand_id
1 'polypeptide(L)'
;MSALAIVSLLLGIYIRHVFNRWAYYPVERTLSDYPTSIHGTPPLVMRGGDPYIRALMRTITASEANDPQPYTIIYGGQHVSDLRRHPEICVPIVAGPNVGKCSTAAGRYQFLDFTWEAKAQRYHPRPSGFLFWKQYSFEAHFQDAVVHDWLKDSRAWGMDIPKELRQGNLDKVLRRLSGTWTSLGYGIETNSMSKHLPKVYQRMLEEELNR
;
A
#
# COMPACT_ATOMS: atom_id res chain seq x y z
N MET A 1 40.64 -35.01 24.98
CA MET A 1 39.16 -35.07 24.91
C MET A 1 38.63 -33.67 25.26
N SER A 2 38.77 -32.70 24.35
CA SER A 2 37.83 -32.30 23.28
C SER A 2 37.02 -31.08 23.74
N ALA A 3 37.39 -29.91 23.21
CA ALA A 3 36.82 -28.58 23.45
C ALA A 3 35.38 -28.39 22.88
N LEU A 4 34.56 -29.43 22.96
CA LEU A 4 33.22 -29.50 22.36
C LEU A 4 32.08 -29.53 23.38
N ALA A 5 32.37 -29.47 24.69
CA ALA A 5 31.34 -29.59 25.73
C ALA A 5 30.92 -28.26 26.39
N ILE A 6 31.56 -27.12 26.10
CA ILE A 6 31.25 -25.83 26.74
C ILE A 6 30.41 -24.90 25.85
N VAL A 7 30.24 -25.21 24.56
CA VAL A 7 29.42 -24.41 23.64
C VAL A 7 27.92 -24.75 23.73
N SER A 8 27.55 -25.85 24.38
CA SER A 8 26.16 -26.35 24.38
C SER A 8 25.26 -25.79 25.49
N LEU A 9 25.76 -24.97 26.41
CA LEU A 9 24.95 -24.40 27.51
C LEU A 9 24.71 -22.88 27.43
N LEU A 10 25.36 -22.18 26.49
CA LEU A 10 25.10 -20.76 26.21
C LEU A 10 24.24 -20.51 24.96
N LEU A 11 24.03 -21.53 24.11
CA LEU A 11 23.03 -21.46 23.02
C LEU A 11 21.59 -21.74 23.50
N GLY A 12 21.40 -22.38 24.66
CA GLY A 12 20.08 -22.74 25.18
C GLY A 12 19.30 -21.61 25.87
N ILE A 13 19.98 -20.53 26.27
CA ILE A 13 19.34 -19.38 26.95
C ILE A 13 19.11 -18.20 25.99
N TYR A 14 19.89 -18.10 24.90
CA TYR A 14 19.69 -17.04 23.89
C TYR A 14 18.52 -17.33 22.93
N ILE A 15 18.11 -18.60 22.78
CA ILE A 15 16.95 -18.98 21.94
C ILE A 15 15.60 -18.69 22.64
N ARG A 16 15.61 -18.41 23.96
CA ARG A 16 14.38 -18.09 24.73
C ARG A 16 14.09 -16.59 24.87
N HIS A 17 14.87 -15.71 24.23
CA HIS A 17 14.66 -14.25 24.26
C HIS A 17 14.50 -13.58 22.87
N VAL A 18 14.23 -14.37 21.82
CA VAL A 18 13.79 -13.83 20.51
C VAL A 18 12.42 -14.35 20.08
N PHE A 19 11.85 -15.32 20.80
CA PHE A 19 10.48 -15.79 20.62
C PHE A 19 9.50 -15.09 21.57
N ASN A 20 9.18 -13.83 21.29
CA ASN A 20 7.90 -13.21 21.68
C ASN A 20 7.80 -11.77 21.13
N ARG A 21 7.64 -11.62 19.81
CA ARG A 21 7.13 -10.37 19.24
C ARG A 21 6.24 -10.51 18.02
N TRP A 22 5.59 -11.66 17.82
CA TRP A 22 4.56 -11.77 16.79
C TRP A 22 3.46 -12.72 17.26
N ALA A 23 2.78 -12.34 18.34
CA ALA A 23 1.41 -12.78 18.53
C ALA A 23 0.60 -12.16 17.39
N TYR A 24 0.27 -13.00 16.40
CA TYR A 24 -0.68 -12.70 15.35
C TYR A 24 -2.04 -12.55 16.02
N TYR A 25 -2.33 -11.36 16.54
CA TYR A 25 -3.67 -11.03 17.01
C TYR A 25 -4.51 -10.79 15.75
N PRO A 26 -5.54 -11.61 15.49
CA PRO A 26 -6.54 -11.26 14.50
C PRO A 26 -7.24 -10.02 15.04
N VAL A 27 -6.94 -8.86 14.46
CA VAL A 27 -7.78 -7.69 14.67
C VAL A 27 -9.03 -7.96 13.84
N GLU A 28 -9.98 -8.67 14.42
CA GLU A 28 -11.39 -8.63 14.01
C GLU A 28 -11.93 -7.23 14.32
N ARG A 29 -11.47 -6.23 13.58
CA ARG A 29 -12.36 -5.12 13.24
C ARG A 29 -12.99 -5.51 11.91
N THR A 30 -14.27 -5.83 11.95
CA THR A 30 -15.10 -5.98 10.76
C THR A 30 -14.84 -4.81 9.83
N LEU A 31 -14.30 -5.08 8.64
CA LEU A 31 -14.02 -4.09 7.58
C LEU A 31 -15.28 -3.33 7.12
N SER A 32 -16.46 -3.73 7.62
CA SER A 32 -17.79 -3.23 7.29
C SER A 32 -18.15 -1.85 7.88
N ASP A 33 -17.42 -1.33 8.87
CA ASP A 33 -17.81 -0.09 9.58
C ASP A 33 -17.07 1.18 9.13
N TYR A 34 -16.22 1.10 8.10
CA TYR A 34 -15.52 2.28 7.58
C TYR A 34 -16.37 2.97 6.51
N PRO A 35 -16.86 4.21 6.74
CA PRO A 35 -17.64 4.91 5.74
C PRO A 35 -16.79 5.18 4.50
N THR A 36 -17.15 4.55 3.38
CA THR A 36 -16.67 4.85 2.03
C THR A 36 -17.18 6.22 1.58
N SER A 37 -16.60 7.29 2.11
CA SER A 37 -16.92 8.67 1.73
C SER A 37 -15.84 9.62 2.24
N ILE A 38 -16.07 10.93 2.10
CA ILE A 38 -15.29 12.03 2.71
C ILE A 38 -14.93 11.83 4.20
N HIS A 39 -15.52 10.83 4.86
CA HIS A 39 -15.33 10.50 6.26
C HIS A 39 -14.09 9.62 6.55
N GLY A 40 -13.47 8.97 5.55
CA GLY A 40 -12.20 8.26 5.72
C GLY A 40 -12.05 7.02 4.82
N THR A 41 -10.91 6.33 4.92
CA THR A 41 -10.69 5.02 4.28
C THR A 41 -10.30 3.97 5.33
N PRO A 42 -10.49 2.65 5.05
CA PRO A 42 -10.08 1.59 5.96
C PRO A 42 -8.61 1.72 6.40
N PRO A 43 -8.22 1.22 7.59
CA PRO A 43 -6.83 1.28 8.05
C PRO A 43 -5.88 0.51 7.13
N LEU A 44 -4.60 0.86 7.18
CA LEU A 44 -3.54 0.05 6.55
C LEU A 44 -3.35 -1.25 7.33
N VAL A 45 -3.06 -2.35 6.62
CA VAL A 45 -2.67 -3.63 7.22
C VAL A 45 -1.22 -3.57 7.72
N MET A 46 -0.34 -2.86 7.03
CA MET A 46 1.03 -2.64 7.51
C MET A 46 1.03 -1.92 8.87
N ARG A 47 1.95 -2.33 9.75
CA ARG A 47 2.20 -1.69 11.06
C ARG A 47 3.48 -0.88 11.03
N GLY A 48 3.55 0.17 11.85
CA GLY A 48 4.67 1.13 11.83
C GLY A 48 4.75 1.90 10.53
N GLY A 49 5.91 2.51 10.25
CA GLY A 49 6.09 3.40 9.10
C GLY A 49 5.87 4.87 9.46
N ASP A 50 6.13 5.76 8.50
CA ASP A 50 5.97 7.20 8.70
C ASP A 50 4.47 7.58 8.69
N PRO A 51 3.92 8.17 9.77
CA PRO A 51 2.49 8.50 9.83
C PRO A 51 2.03 9.45 8.72
N TYR A 52 2.91 10.33 8.22
CA TYR A 52 2.59 11.22 7.10
C TYR A 52 2.45 10.44 5.80
N ILE A 53 3.33 9.47 5.54
CA ILE A 53 3.22 8.59 4.36
C ILE A 53 1.97 7.71 4.49
N ARG A 54 1.71 7.16 5.67
CA ARG A 54 0.54 6.31 5.92
C ARG A 54 -0.77 7.07 5.68
N ALA A 55 -0.85 8.32 6.15
CA ALA A 55 -1.98 9.20 5.86
C ALA A 55 -2.13 9.48 4.36
N LEU A 56 -1.02 9.70 3.65
CA LEU A 56 -1.01 9.86 2.19
C LEU A 56 -1.49 8.59 1.48
N MET A 57 -1.05 7.41 1.90
CA MET A 57 -1.51 6.13 1.34
C MET A 57 -3.03 5.95 1.49
N ARG A 58 -3.57 6.27 2.67
CA ARG A 58 -5.01 6.28 2.92
C ARG A 58 -5.76 7.33 2.11
N THR A 59 -5.10 8.43 1.75
CA THR A 59 -5.63 9.47 0.86
C THR A 59 -5.67 8.99 -0.59
N ILE A 60 -4.63 8.29 -1.07
CA ILE A 60 -4.61 7.65 -2.40
C ILE A 60 -5.75 6.62 -2.51
N THR A 61 -5.99 5.82 -1.47
CA THR A 61 -7.13 4.90 -1.44
C THR A 61 -8.46 5.60 -1.63
N ALA A 62 -8.63 6.82 -1.09
CA ALA A 62 -9.89 7.55 -1.20
C ALA A 62 -10.21 7.97 -2.65
N SER A 63 -9.21 8.04 -3.52
CA SER A 63 -9.39 8.36 -4.95
C SER A 63 -9.39 7.10 -5.83
N GLU A 64 -8.53 6.13 -5.52
CA GLU A 64 -8.30 4.93 -6.35
C GLU A 64 -9.25 3.77 -6.03
N ALA A 65 -9.55 3.56 -4.75
CA ALA A 65 -10.25 2.38 -4.25
C ALA A 65 -11.09 2.73 -3.02
N ASN A 66 -12.04 3.66 -3.17
CA ASN A 66 -12.94 4.08 -2.10
C ASN A 66 -14.03 3.01 -1.85
N ASP A 67 -13.57 1.87 -1.33
CA ASP A 67 -14.34 0.65 -1.10
C ASP A 67 -14.04 0.11 0.33
N PRO A 68 -14.95 -0.61 1.01
CA PRO A 68 -14.70 -1.16 2.34
C PRO A 68 -13.61 -2.25 2.35
N GLN A 69 -13.37 -2.93 1.21
CA GLN A 69 -12.39 -3.99 1.03
C GLN A 69 -11.37 -3.64 -0.07
N PRO A 70 -10.62 -2.52 0.08
CA PRO A 70 -9.88 -1.90 -1.01
C PRO A 70 -8.74 -2.79 -1.54
N TYR A 71 -8.23 -3.72 -0.73
CA TYR A 71 -7.12 -4.61 -1.15
C TYR A 71 -7.52 -5.68 -2.17
N THR A 72 -8.82 -5.96 -2.29
CA THR A 72 -9.35 -7.04 -3.12
C THR A 72 -10.06 -6.55 -4.37
N ILE A 73 -10.30 -5.24 -4.47
CA ILE A 73 -11.04 -4.65 -5.59
C ILE A 73 -10.20 -4.64 -6.87
N ILE A 74 -10.82 -4.93 -8.00
CA ILE A 74 -10.25 -4.76 -9.34
C ILE A 74 -10.99 -3.66 -10.08
N TYR A 75 -10.41 -3.18 -11.18
CA TYR A 75 -11.05 -2.22 -12.07
C TYR A 75 -12.49 -2.64 -12.38
N GLY A 76 -13.43 -1.68 -12.31
CA GLY A 76 -14.86 -1.94 -12.47
C GLY A 76 -15.59 -2.38 -11.19
N GLY A 77 -14.91 -2.52 -10.06
CA GLY A 77 -15.52 -2.69 -8.73
C GLY A 77 -15.78 -4.14 -8.30
N GLN A 78 -15.32 -5.13 -9.07
CA GLN A 78 -15.37 -6.53 -8.66
C GLN A 78 -14.28 -6.85 -7.61
N HIS A 79 -14.42 -7.97 -6.91
CA HIS A 79 -13.48 -8.41 -5.88
C HIS A 79 -12.86 -9.76 -6.21
N VAL A 80 -11.57 -9.92 -5.88
CA VAL A 80 -10.84 -11.20 -5.96
C VAL A 80 -10.43 -11.68 -4.57
N SER A 81 -10.40 -13.01 -4.39
CA SER A 81 -10.00 -13.63 -3.11
C SER A 81 -8.55 -14.10 -3.08
N ASP A 82 -7.98 -14.50 -4.22
CA ASP A 82 -6.59 -14.94 -4.31
C ASP A 82 -5.65 -13.73 -4.53
N LEU A 83 -4.95 -13.33 -3.47
CA LEU A 83 -3.96 -12.26 -3.49
C LEU A 83 -2.51 -12.78 -3.41
N ARG A 84 -2.27 -14.08 -3.63
CA ARG A 84 -0.89 -14.64 -3.64
C ARG A 84 -0.01 -14.05 -4.73
N ARG A 85 -0.62 -13.43 -5.74
CA ARG A 85 -0.01 -12.66 -6.83
C ARG A 85 -1.00 -11.59 -7.29
N HIS A 86 -0.53 -10.66 -8.11
CA HIS A 86 -1.42 -9.72 -8.78
C HIS A 86 -2.44 -10.49 -9.63
N PRO A 87 -3.74 -10.12 -9.64
CA PRO A 87 -4.77 -10.93 -10.29
C PRO A 87 -4.67 -10.92 -11.82
N GLU A 88 -4.08 -9.87 -12.41
CA GLU A 88 -3.83 -9.76 -13.87
C GLU A 88 -5.11 -9.89 -14.72
N ILE A 89 -6.28 -9.61 -14.13
CA ILE A 89 -7.57 -9.70 -14.81
C ILE A 89 -7.73 -8.45 -15.69
N CYS A 90 -7.74 -8.67 -17.00
CA CYS A 90 -7.99 -7.66 -18.02
C CYS A 90 -9.50 -7.34 -18.07
N VAL A 91 -9.92 -6.26 -17.40
CA VAL A 91 -11.32 -5.80 -17.37
C VAL A 91 -11.56 -4.75 -18.44
N PRO A 92 -12.56 -4.91 -19.33
CA PRO A 92 -12.85 -3.94 -20.38
C PRO A 92 -13.17 -2.54 -19.84
N ILE A 93 -12.61 -1.53 -20.49
CA ILE A 93 -12.92 -0.12 -20.22
C ILE A 93 -14.18 0.25 -21.01
N VAL A 94 -15.23 0.59 -20.29
CA VAL A 94 -16.57 0.86 -20.85
C VAL A 94 -16.90 2.36 -20.95
N ALA A 95 -16.05 3.23 -20.42
CA ALA A 95 -16.20 4.68 -20.50
C ALA A 95 -14.84 5.40 -20.61
N GLY A 96 -14.84 6.61 -21.18
CA GLY A 96 -13.65 7.46 -21.31
C GLY A 96 -12.86 7.28 -22.61
N PRO A 97 -11.68 7.92 -22.73
CA PRO A 97 -10.91 7.94 -23.98
C PRO A 97 -10.30 6.58 -24.36
N ASN A 98 -10.33 5.60 -23.45
CA ASN A 98 -9.75 4.28 -23.62
C ASN A 98 -10.80 3.16 -23.83
N VAL A 99 -12.05 3.50 -24.18
CA VAL A 99 -13.08 2.50 -24.49
C VAL A 99 -12.57 1.50 -25.53
N GLY A 100 -12.80 0.21 -25.27
CA GLY A 100 -12.32 -0.89 -26.12
C GLY A 100 -10.93 -1.42 -25.77
N LYS A 101 -10.20 -0.77 -24.86
CA LYS A 101 -9.03 -1.34 -24.17
C LYS A 101 -9.47 -2.04 -22.89
N CYS A 102 -8.53 -2.70 -22.21
CA CYS A 102 -8.74 -3.20 -20.85
C CYS A 102 -7.75 -2.61 -19.86
N SER A 103 -8.13 -2.67 -18.58
CA SER A 103 -7.29 -2.33 -17.44
C SER A 103 -7.08 -3.57 -16.59
N THR A 104 -5.85 -3.75 -16.10
CA THR A 104 -5.50 -4.76 -15.10
C THR A 104 -5.50 -4.20 -13.67
N ALA A 105 -5.96 -2.95 -13.49
CA ALA A 105 -5.84 -2.25 -12.22
C ALA A 105 -6.48 -3.03 -11.07
N ALA A 106 -5.71 -3.22 -9.98
CA ALA A 106 -6.16 -3.99 -8.83
C ALA A 106 -5.61 -3.48 -7.51
N GLY A 107 -6.31 -3.88 -6.44
CA GLY A 107 -5.94 -3.61 -5.06
C GLY A 107 -6.13 -2.15 -4.65
N ARG A 108 -5.64 -1.86 -3.45
CA ARG A 108 -5.91 -0.61 -2.72
C ARG A 108 -5.39 0.64 -3.42
N TYR A 109 -4.42 0.45 -4.30
CA TYR A 109 -3.70 1.50 -5.02
C TYR A 109 -3.85 1.37 -6.53
N GLN A 110 -4.76 0.49 -6.99
CA GLN A 110 -5.07 0.26 -8.41
C GLN A 110 -3.83 0.03 -9.28
N PHE A 111 -2.92 -0.82 -8.81
CA PHE A 111 -1.74 -1.20 -9.56
C PHE A 111 -2.14 -1.91 -10.86
N LEU A 112 -1.51 -1.53 -11.97
CA LEU A 112 -1.46 -2.37 -13.16
C LEU A 112 -0.46 -3.51 -12.94
N ASP A 113 -0.69 -4.64 -13.60
CA ASP A 113 0.17 -5.84 -13.55
C ASP A 113 1.67 -5.51 -13.71
N PHE A 114 2.04 -4.82 -14.79
CA PHE A 114 3.42 -4.47 -15.06
C PHE A 114 3.98 -3.44 -14.07
N THR A 115 3.12 -2.58 -13.52
CA THR A 115 3.54 -1.60 -12.50
C THR A 115 3.80 -2.31 -11.19
N TRP A 116 2.91 -3.23 -10.77
CA TRP A 116 3.11 -4.05 -9.59
C TRP A 116 4.44 -4.79 -9.67
N GLU A 117 4.68 -5.54 -10.74
CA GLU A 117 5.92 -6.30 -10.93
C GLU A 117 7.17 -5.41 -10.78
N ALA A 118 7.19 -4.28 -11.49
CA ALA A 118 8.32 -3.36 -11.46
C ALA A 118 8.57 -2.73 -10.07
N LYS A 119 7.50 -2.42 -9.31
CA LYS A 119 7.65 -1.82 -7.97
C LYS A 119 7.94 -2.88 -6.91
N ALA A 120 7.29 -4.04 -7.00
CA ALA A 120 7.53 -5.14 -6.08
C ALA A 120 8.96 -5.67 -6.22
N GLN A 121 9.53 -5.73 -7.42
CA GLN A 121 10.94 -6.07 -7.62
C GLN A 121 11.90 -5.19 -6.81
N ARG A 122 11.56 -3.91 -6.62
CA ARG A 122 12.40 -2.94 -5.92
C ARG A 122 12.08 -2.80 -4.43
N TYR A 123 10.81 -2.92 -4.04
CA TYR A 123 10.34 -2.54 -2.70
C TYR A 123 9.65 -3.66 -1.93
N HIS A 124 9.44 -4.84 -2.51
CA HIS A 124 8.78 -5.93 -1.80
C HIS A 124 9.70 -6.48 -0.69
N PRO A 125 9.27 -6.50 0.59
CA PRO A 125 10.16 -6.80 1.71
C PRO A 125 10.49 -8.29 1.83
N ARG A 126 9.66 -9.18 1.27
CA ARG A 126 9.82 -10.64 1.38
C ARG A 126 9.46 -11.38 0.09
N PRO A 127 10.19 -11.17 -1.01
CA PRO A 127 9.93 -11.93 -2.23
C PRO A 127 10.16 -13.42 -2.00
N SER A 128 9.30 -14.26 -2.56
CA SER A 128 9.48 -15.71 -2.57
C SER A 128 10.16 -16.16 -3.87
N GLY A 129 10.55 -17.44 -3.95
CA GLY A 129 11.19 -18.02 -5.14
C GLY A 129 12.68 -18.26 -4.99
N PHE A 130 13.33 -18.67 -6.09
CA PHE A 130 14.73 -19.13 -6.09
C PHE A 130 15.55 -18.41 -7.16
N LEU A 131 16.74 -17.94 -6.76
CA LEU A 131 17.67 -17.20 -7.63
C LEU A 131 16.99 -16.00 -8.35
N PHE A 132 16.90 -16.05 -9.68
CA PHE A 132 16.32 -15.01 -10.52
C PHE A 132 14.80 -15.12 -10.66
N TRP A 133 14.21 -16.25 -10.27
CA TRP A 133 12.78 -16.50 -10.34
C TRP A 133 12.13 -16.06 -9.03
N LYS A 134 11.87 -14.76 -8.92
CA LYS A 134 11.17 -14.18 -7.77
C LYS A 134 9.67 -14.09 -8.03
N GLN A 135 8.90 -14.28 -6.97
CA GLN A 135 7.47 -14.00 -6.93
C GLN A 135 7.18 -12.98 -5.85
N TYR A 136 6.20 -12.11 -6.13
CA TYR A 136 5.82 -11.02 -5.26
C TYR A 136 4.35 -11.16 -4.88
N SER A 137 4.10 -11.41 -3.60
CA SER A 137 2.75 -11.60 -3.09
C SER A 137 2.00 -10.26 -3.10
N PHE A 138 0.76 -10.29 -3.58
CA PHE A 138 -0.11 -9.12 -3.68
C PHE A 138 -1.05 -9.00 -2.48
N GLU A 139 -0.77 -9.72 -1.39
CA GLU A 139 -1.55 -9.62 -0.15
C GLU A 139 -1.50 -8.20 0.41
N ALA A 140 -2.54 -7.83 1.15
CA ALA A 140 -2.77 -6.47 1.65
C ALA A 140 -1.53 -5.83 2.31
N HIS A 141 -0.82 -6.60 3.14
CA HIS A 141 0.36 -6.11 3.85
C HIS A 141 1.54 -5.79 2.90
N PHE A 142 1.66 -6.50 1.77
CA PHE A 142 2.69 -6.24 0.77
C PHE A 142 2.30 -5.13 -0.18
N GLN A 143 1.02 -4.97 -0.53
CA GLN A 143 0.54 -3.79 -1.25
C GLN A 143 0.92 -2.52 -0.47
N ASP A 144 0.64 -2.50 0.84
CA ASP A 144 1.01 -1.39 1.71
C ASP A 144 2.53 -1.19 1.78
N ALA A 145 3.30 -2.24 2.07
CA ALA A 145 4.74 -2.13 2.27
C ALA A 145 5.45 -1.61 1.00
N VAL A 146 5.07 -2.12 -0.17
CA VAL A 146 5.62 -1.69 -1.46
C VAL A 146 5.33 -0.22 -1.71
N VAL A 147 4.09 0.23 -1.49
CA VAL A 147 3.72 1.64 -1.69
C VAL A 147 4.39 2.56 -0.68
N HIS A 148 4.43 2.16 0.59
CA HIS A 148 5.09 2.93 1.64
C HIS A 148 6.57 3.18 1.30
N ASP A 149 7.31 2.12 0.97
CA ASP A 149 8.73 2.23 0.67
C ASP A 149 8.99 2.91 -0.68
N TRP A 150 8.09 2.75 -1.65
CA TRP A 150 8.15 3.52 -2.89
C TRP A 150 7.93 5.00 -2.65
N LEU A 151 6.91 5.42 -1.89
CA LEU A 151 6.65 6.83 -1.55
C LEU A 151 7.79 7.46 -0.74
N LYS A 152 8.53 6.65 0.03
CA LYS A 152 9.70 7.10 0.80
C LYS A 152 10.96 7.29 -0.07
N ASP A 153 11.06 6.65 -1.23
CA ASP A 153 12.25 6.74 -2.08
C ASP A 153 12.32 8.07 -2.83
N SER A 154 13.07 9.02 -2.28
CA SER A 154 13.22 10.36 -2.87
C SER A 154 13.83 10.36 -4.27
N ARG A 155 14.62 9.34 -4.63
CA ARG A 155 15.18 9.21 -5.98
C ARG A 155 14.12 8.79 -6.99
N ALA A 156 13.15 7.97 -6.58
CA ALA A 156 12.04 7.57 -7.44
C ALA A 156 11.12 8.75 -7.78
N TRP A 157 10.97 9.71 -6.85
CA TRP A 157 10.06 10.84 -7.00
C TRP A 157 10.74 12.17 -7.36
N GLY A 158 12.08 12.22 -7.32
CA GLY A 158 12.82 13.48 -7.37
C GLY A 158 12.38 14.47 -6.28
N MET A 159 11.88 13.94 -5.16
CA MET A 159 11.20 14.68 -4.09
C MET A 159 11.25 13.86 -2.80
N ASP A 160 11.64 14.50 -1.70
CA ASP A 160 11.48 13.93 -0.36
C ASP A 160 10.03 14.13 0.12
N ILE A 161 9.15 13.22 -0.28
CA ILE A 161 7.72 13.25 0.07
C ILE A 161 7.52 13.35 1.59
N PRO A 162 8.18 12.55 2.44
CA PRO A 162 8.04 12.66 3.90
C PRO A 162 8.34 14.05 4.45
N LYS A 163 9.37 14.73 3.92
CA LYS A 163 9.71 16.08 4.31
C LYS A 163 8.65 17.09 3.85
N GLU A 164 8.21 17.00 2.60
CA GLU A 164 7.21 17.91 2.03
C GLU A 164 5.87 17.81 2.78
N LEU A 165 5.44 16.60 3.14
CA LEU A 165 4.22 16.39 3.91
C LEU A 165 4.30 17.01 5.31
N ARG A 166 5.44 16.89 6.02
CA ARG A 166 5.65 17.55 7.33
C ARG A 166 5.64 19.07 7.23
N GLN A 167 6.06 19.61 6.09
CA GLN A 167 6.03 21.06 5.82
C GLN A 167 4.65 21.56 5.37
N GLY A 168 3.64 20.68 5.29
CA GLY A 168 2.29 21.04 4.86
C GLY A 168 2.15 21.19 3.34
N ASN A 169 3.15 20.79 2.55
CA ASN A 169 3.16 20.93 1.09
C ASN A 169 2.37 19.81 0.38
N LEU A 170 1.19 19.46 0.90
CA LEU A 170 0.37 18.36 0.38
C LEU A 170 0.05 18.52 -1.11
N ASP A 171 -0.37 19.71 -1.54
CA ASP A 171 -0.72 19.96 -2.94
C ASP A 171 0.45 19.72 -3.90
N LYS A 172 1.68 20.03 -3.46
CA LYS A 172 2.90 19.77 -4.23
C LYS A 172 3.15 18.27 -4.36
N VAL A 173 2.91 17.52 -3.29
CA VAL A 173 2.99 16.06 -3.29
C VAL A 173 1.92 15.47 -4.21
N LEU A 174 0.64 15.83 -4.06
CA LEU A 174 -0.44 15.31 -4.91
C LEU A 174 -0.21 15.59 -6.40
N ARG A 175 0.25 16.79 -6.75
CA ARG A 175 0.66 17.12 -8.13
C ARG A 175 1.82 16.27 -8.64
N ARG A 176 2.76 15.90 -7.78
CA ARG A 176 3.87 15.01 -8.18
C ARG A 176 3.38 13.58 -8.42
N LEU A 177 2.37 13.14 -7.67
CA LEU A 177 1.82 11.79 -7.72
C LEU A 177 0.79 11.58 -8.84
N SER A 178 0.19 12.65 -9.39
CA SER A 178 -0.91 12.56 -10.36
C SER A 178 -0.56 11.84 -11.67
N GLY A 179 0.72 11.80 -12.05
CA GLY A 179 1.17 11.02 -13.21
C GLY A 179 1.16 9.50 -12.97
N THR A 180 1.14 9.07 -11.70
CA THR A 180 1.02 7.65 -11.30
C THR A 180 -0.41 7.28 -10.95
N TRP A 181 -1.07 8.14 -10.18
CA TRP A 181 -2.45 7.98 -9.74
C TRP A 181 -3.28 9.12 -10.33
N THR A 182 -3.80 8.90 -11.53
CA THR A 182 -4.52 9.94 -12.29
C THR A 182 -5.78 10.42 -11.56
N SER A 183 -6.36 9.58 -10.71
CA SER A 183 -7.53 9.90 -9.90
C SER A 183 -7.27 10.94 -8.79
N LEU A 184 -6.00 11.26 -8.49
CA LEU A 184 -5.63 12.34 -7.55
C LEU A 184 -5.91 13.75 -8.12
N GLY A 185 -6.34 13.84 -9.38
CA GLY A 185 -6.53 15.10 -10.08
C GLY A 185 -5.21 15.68 -10.61
N TYR A 186 -5.24 16.92 -11.11
CA TYR A 186 -4.08 17.62 -11.71
C TYR A 186 -3.54 17.01 -13.03
N GLY A 187 -4.24 16.03 -13.61
CA GLY A 187 -4.07 15.52 -14.98
C GLY A 187 -5.34 15.75 -15.83
N ILE A 188 -5.51 15.00 -16.93
CA ILE A 188 -6.66 15.11 -17.85
C ILE A 188 -8.01 14.63 -17.27
N GLU A 189 -7.99 13.91 -16.15
CA GLU A 189 -9.20 13.40 -15.50
C GLU A 189 -9.34 14.01 -14.09
N THR A 190 -10.25 14.96 -13.94
CA THR A 190 -10.59 15.54 -12.64
C THR A 190 -11.57 14.60 -11.92
N ASN A 191 -11.11 13.86 -10.91
CA ASN A 191 -11.99 13.03 -10.08
C ASN A 191 -12.84 13.93 -9.15
N SER A 192 -14.11 13.56 -8.91
CA SER A 192 -15.02 14.20 -7.95
C SER A 192 -14.44 14.31 -6.53
N MET A 193 -13.52 13.42 -6.17
CA MET A 193 -12.82 13.40 -4.87
C MET A 193 -11.65 14.38 -4.76
N SER A 194 -11.10 14.90 -5.86
CA SER A 194 -9.85 15.69 -5.85
C SER A 194 -9.93 16.91 -4.92
N LYS A 195 -11.09 17.59 -4.90
CA LYS A 195 -11.37 18.75 -4.01
C LYS A 195 -11.46 18.39 -2.53
N HIS A 196 -11.65 17.11 -2.21
CA HIS A 196 -11.79 16.61 -0.85
C HIS A 196 -10.51 15.97 -0.31
N LEU A 197 -9.53 15.64 -1.17
CA LEU A 197 -8.29 14.97 -0.77
C LEU A 197 -7.52 15.69 0.34
N PRO A 198 -7.41 17.04 0.36
CA PRO A 198 -6.77 17.71 1.49
C PRO A 198 -7.47 17.46 2.83
N LYS A 199 -8.80 17.45 2.84
CA LYS A 199 -9.59 17.18 4.06
C LYS A 199 -9.49 15.71 4.48
N VAL A 200 -9.49 14.79 3.50
CA VAL A 200 -9.24 13.37 3.76
C VAL A 200 -7.87 13.18 4.38
N TYR A 201 -6.81 13.74 3.78
CA TYR A 201 -5.45 13.63 4.29
C TYR A 201 -5.32 14.12 5.73
N GLN A 202 -5.87 15.29 6.06
CA GLN A 202 -5.78 15.81 7.43
C GLN A 202 -6.43 14.88 8.46
N ARG A 203 -7.60 14.31 8.12
CA ARG A 203 -8.26 13.34 8.99
C ARG A 203 -7.44 12.05 9.12
N MET A 204 -6.93 11.52 8.01
CA MET A 204 -6.11 10.31 8.06
C MET A 204 -4.83 10.56 8.85
N LEU A 205 -4.22 11.73 8.73
CA LEU A 205 -3.03 12.11 9.49
C LEU A 205 -3.32 12.19 10.99
N GLU A 206 -4.43 12.80 11.39
CA GLU A 206 -4.86 12.82 12.80
C GLU A 206 -5.02 11.39 13.35
N GLU A 207 -5.64 10.49 12.59
CA GLU A 207 -5.77 9.09 13.00
C GLU A 207 -4.43 8.35 13.04
N GLU A 208 -3.52 8.57 12.09
CA GLU A 208 -2.22 7.90 12.06
C GLU A 208 -1.25 8.43 13.13
N LEU A 209 -1.41 9.68 13.58
CA LEU A 209 -0.61 10.25 14.68
C LEU A 209 -1.08 9.78 16.06
N ASN A 210 -2.35 9.39 16.20
CA ASN A 210 -2.95 8.95 17.46
C ASN A 210 -2.93 7.42 17.66
N ARG A 211 -2.16 6.68 16.84
CA ARG A 211 -2.09 5.21 16.84
C ARG A 211 -0.89 4.65 17.60
#